data_AF-A0A7J3MVK4-F1
#
_entry.id   AF-A0A7J3MVK4-F1
#
_cell.length_a   1.000
_cell.length_b   1.000
_cell.length_c   1.000
_cell.angle_alpha   90.00
_cell.angle_beta   90.00
_cell.angle_gamma   90.00
#
_symmetry.space_group_name_H-M   'P 1'
#
loop_
_entity.id
_entity.type
_entity.pdbx_description
1 polymer ?
#
loop_
_entity_poly.entity_id
_entity_poly.type
_entity_poly.pdbx_seq_one_letter_code
_entity_poly.pdbx_strand_id
1 'polypeptide(L)'
;MIPTLIYMAVAEQGIGPILSQEIFPEIPLYLLLAICGAPVTISGLMVFRDGVKEMIRQAELQTQMRELEITGVDNHEVEEELSRSLGVESESPARTPQNKRELQEQGVKKEASLIKVKTAGTTIICLSCGETLPLGSTNCTKCGARLEIESNPEKACPVCGGNLAKAAKLGDNIYICGLCFSELEVSPDLASRIFK
;
A
#
# COMPACT_ATOMS: atom_id res chain seq x y z
N MET A 1 -27.31 31.72 12.45
CA MET A 1 -26.45 32.34 13.49
C MET A 1 -26.18 31.45 14.70
N ILE A 2 -26.98 30.40 14.95
CA ILE A 2 -26.73 29.43 16.03
C ILE A 2 -25.40 28.65 15.88
N PRO A 3 -24.99 28.20 14.68
CA PRO A 3 -23.75 27.40 14.54
C PRO A 3 -22.48 28.16 14.92
N THR A 4 -22.42 29.45 14.60
CA THR A 4 -21.27 30.33 14.89
C THR A 4 -21.10 30.62 16.38
N LEU A 5 -22.21 30.73 17.13
CA LEU A 5 -22.16 30.94 18.59
C LEU A 5 -21.71 29.68 19.33
N ILE A 6 -22.15 28.50 18.87
CA ILE A 6 -21.69 27.22 19.42
C ILE A 6 -20.19 27.04 19.17
N TYR A 7 -19.71 27.38 17.97
CA TYR A 7 -18.28 27.25 17.63
C TYR A 7 -17.38 28.13 18.50
N MET A 8 -17.78 29.38 18.75
CA MET A 8 -17.04 30.30 19.61
C MET A 8 -17.04 29.83 21.08
N ALA A 9 -18.18 29.36 21.59
CA ALA A 9 -18.29 28.86 22.96
C ALA A 9 -17.43 27.59 23.19
N VAL A 10 -17.42 26.66 22.22
CA VAL A 10 -16.62 25.44 22.27
C VAL A 10 -15.11 25.75 22.19
N ALA A 11 -14.72 26.75 21.40
CA ALA A 11 -13.32 27.12 21.22
C ALA A 11 -12.70 27.80 22.45
N GLU A 12 -13.47 28.56 23.23
CA GLU A 12 -12.93 29.34 24.36
C GLU A 12 -13.03 28.64 25.72
N GLN A 13 -14.10 27.88 25.98
CA GLN A 13 -14.40 27.35 27.33
C GLN A 13 -14.32 25.82 27.42
N GLY A 14 -14.04 25.16 26.29
CA GLY A 14 -14.09 23.71 26.20
C GLY A 14 -15.52 23.16 26.18
N ILE A 15 -15.65 21.88 25.86
CA ILE A 15 -16.96 21.23 25.62
C ILE A 15 -17.69 20.95 26.96
N GLY A 16 -16.96 20.81 28.06
CA GLY A 16 -17.49 20.46 29.38
C GLY A 16 -18.66 21.35 29.85
N PRO A 17 -18.50 22.68 29.95
CA PRO A 17 -19.55 23.57 30.46
C PRO A 17 -20.80 23.63 29.57
N ILE A 18 -20.66 23.38 28.27
CA ILE A 18 -21.78 23.36 27.30
C ILE A 18 -22.60 22.08 27.46
N LEU A 19 -21.96 20.95 27.75
CA LEU A 19 -22.66 19.67 27.98
C LEU A 19 -23.41 19.61 29.31
N SER A 20 -23.01 20.44 30.28
CA SER A 20 -23.72 20.62 31.56
C SER A 20 -24.87 21.63 31.48
N GLN A 21 -25.09 22.28 30.33
CA GLN A 21 -26.15 23.25 30.18
C GLN A 21 -27.51 22.56 30.08
N GLU A 22 -28.40 22.84 31.03
CA GLU A 22 -29.76 22.29 31.09
C GLU A 22 -30.66 23.03 30.08
N ILE A 23 -31.06 22.34 29.01
CA ILE A 23 -31.90 22.92 27.94
C ILE A 23 -33.39 22.55 28.13
N PHE A 24 -33.70 21.56 28.96
CA PHE A 24 -35.04 21.11 29.36
C PHE A 24 -35.05 20.85 30.89
N PRO A 25 -36.19 20.91 31.59
CA PRO A 25 -36.21 20.72 33.04
C PRO A 25 -35.60 19.35 33.40
N GLU A 26 -34.53 19.38 34.19
CA GLU A 26 -33.83 18.24 34.82
C GLU A 26 -33.06 17.24 33.93
N ILE A 27 -33.00 17.42 32.61
CA ILE A 27 -32.23 16.49 31.74
C ILE A 27 -31.01 17.18 31.15
N PRO A 28 -29.78 16.74 31.48
CA PRO A 28 -28.57 17.33 30.95
C PRO A 28 -28.36 16.96 29.48
N LEU A 29 -27.81 17.90 28.70
CA LEU A 29 -27.66 17.79 27.25
C LEU A 29 -26.87 16.54 26.80
N TYR A 30 -25.88 16.10 27.59
CA TYR A 30 -25.13 14.89 27.27
C TYR A 30 -26.01 13.64 27.22
N LEU A 31 -27.09 13.58 28.01
CA LEU A 31 -27.99 12.43 28.04
C LEU A 31 -28.82 12.36 26.76
N LEU A 32 -29.28 13.51 26.26
CA LEU A 32 -29.98 13.61 24.98
C LEU A 32 -29.06 13.26 23.81
N LEU A 33 -27.82 13.75 23.83
CA LEU A 33 -26.82 13.40 22.82
C LEU A 33 -26.48 11.90 22.86
N ALA A 34 -26.44 11.28 24.04
CA ALA A 34 -26.23 9.84 24.18
C ALA A 34 -27.42 9.03 23.63
N ILE A 35 -28.66 9.42 23.95
CA ILE A 35 -29.88 8.76 23.46
C ILE A 35 -30.00 8.84 21.94
N CYS A 36 -29.67 10.00 21.35
CA CYS A 36 -29.73 10.18 19.90
C CYS A 36 -28.49 9.59 19.18
N GLY A 37 -27.32 9.65 19.81
CA GLY A 37 -26.06 9.22 19.20
C GLY A 37 -25.89 7.71 19.20
N ALA A 38 -26.31 7.01 20.25
CA ALA A 38 -26.11 5.57 20.38
C ALA A 38 -26.80 4.74 19.26
N PRO A 39 -28.05 5.01 18.86
CA PRO A 39 -28.68 4.29 17.76
C PRO A 39 -27.96 4.51 16.42
N VAL A 40 -27.47 5.72 16.17
CA VAL A 40 -26.75 6.06 14.93
C VAL A 40 -25.40 5.34 14.87
N THR A 41 -24.65 5.31 15.98
CA THR A 41 -23.36 4.60 16.02
C THR A 41 -23.54 3.09 15.92
N ILE A 42 -24.54 2.52 16.58
CA ILE A 42 -24.88 1.08 16.46
C ILE A 42 -25.25 0.74 15.02
N SER A 43 -26.11 1.55 14.39
CA SER A 43 -26.52 1.34 13.00
C SER A 43 -25.33 1.42 12.03
N GLY A 44 -24.47 2.43 12.20
CA GLY A 44 -23.24 2.57 11.42
C GLY A 44 -22.28 1.39 11.59
N LEU A 45 -22.12 0.89 12.83
CA LEU A 45 -21.27 -0.25 13.12
C LEU A 45 -21.81 -1.54 12.48
N MET A 46 -23.13 -1.74 12.48
CA MET A 46 -23.75 -2.90 11.82
C MET A 46 -23.52 -2.88 10.31
N VAL A 47 -23.77 -1.75 9.65
CA VAL A 47 -23.53 -1.60 8.20
C VAL A 47 -22.05 -1.79 7.87
N PHE A 48 -21.15 -1.24 8.69
CA PHE A 48 -19.70 -1.44 8.51
C PHE A 48 -19.31 -2.90 8.66
N ARG A 49 -19.82 -3.61 9.67
CA ARG A 49 -19.51 -5.02 9.90
C ARG A 49 -19.98 -5.90 8.74
N ASP A 50 -21.18 -5.64 8.21
CA ASP A 50 -21.71 -6.37 7.07
C ASP A 50 -20.93 -6.07 5.79
N GLY A 51 -20.52 -4.80 5.59
CA GLY A 51 -19.67 -4.40 4.47
C GLY A 51 -18.29 -5.07 4.51
N VAL A 52 -17.63 -5.11 5.67
CA VAL A 52 -16.33 -5.79 5.84
C VAL A 52 -16.46 -7.29 5.57
N LYS A 53 -17.54 -7.92 6.05
CA LYS A 53 -17.78 -9.35 5.81
C LYS A 53 -17.92 -9.66 4.32
N GLU A 54 -18.65 -8.83 3.57
CA GLU A 54 -18.79 -9.03 2.12
C GLU A 54 -17.48 -8.78 1.37
N MET A 55 -16.69 -7.78 1.78
CA MET A 55 -15.36 -7.55 1.20
C MET A 55 -14.41 -8.75 1.38
N ILE A 56 -14.40 -9.36 2.56
CA ILE A 56 -13.58 -10.56 2.82
C ILE A 56 -14.03 -11.71 1.92
N ARG A 57 -15.35 -11.91 1.77
CA ARG A 57 -15.92 -12.96 0.90
C ARG A 57 -15.56 -12.75 -0.58
N GLN A 58 -15.59 -11.50 -1.06
CA GLN A 58 -15.18 -11.17 -2.42
C GLN A 58 -13.68 -11.33 -2.63
N ALA A 59 -12.86 -10.98 -1.64
CA ALA A 59 -11.42 -11.18 -1.70
C ALA A 59 -11.06 -12.68 -1.80
N GLU A 60 -11.75 -13.54 -1.04
CA GLU A 60 -11.55 -14.99 -1.09
C GLU A 60 -11.94 -15.59 -2.46
N LEU A 61 -13.05 -15.14 -3.04
CA LEU A 61 -13.47 -15.53 -4.39
C LEU A 61 -12.46 -15.08 -5.46
N GLN A 62 -11.93 -13.86 -5.35
CA GLN A 62 -10.89 -13.37 -6.27
C GLN A 62 -9.59 -14.19 -6.15
N THR A 63 -9.20 -14.59 -4.94
CA THR A 63 -8.03 -15.45 -4.77
C THR A 63 -8.22 -16.84 -5.39
N GLN A 64 -9.41 -17.44 -5.25
CA GLN A 64 -9.70 -18.74 -5.87
C GLN A 64 -9.72 -18.67 -7.40
N MET A 65 -10.28 -17.61 -7.99
CA MET A 65 -10.25 -17.42 -9.45
C MET A 65 -8.82 -17.28 -9.97
N ARG A 66 -7.95 -16.54 -9.25
CA ARG A 66 -6.55 -16.36 -9.63
C ARG A 66 -5.75 -17.66 -9.55
N GLU A 67 -6.09 -18.55 -8.63
CA GLU A 67 -5.41 -19.85 -8.47
C GLU A 67 -5.82 -20.86 -9.56
N LEU A 68 -7.08 -20.83 -10.01
CA LEU A 68 -7.56 -21.61 -11.16
C LEU A 68 -6.96 -21.16 -12.49
N GLU A 69 -6.67 -19.86 -12.66
CA GLU A 69 -6.03 -19.35 -13.87
C GLU A 69 -4.56 -19.81 -13.98
N ILE A 70 -3.87 -20.01 -12.85
CA ILE A 70 -2.48 -20.49 -12.82
C ILE A 70 -2.38 -22.01 -13.08
N THR A 71 -3.43 -22.78 -12.78
CA THR A 71 -3.46 -24.25 -12.99
C THR A 71 -4.05 -24.68 -14.34
N GLY A 72 -4.59 -23.74 -15.14
CA GLY A 72 -5.21 -24.02 -16.44
C GLY A 72 -4.28 -23.97 -17.66
N VAL A 73 -2.96 -23.77 -17.50
CA VAL A 73 -2.00 -23.66 -18.62
C VAL A 73 -1.18 -24.94 -18.87
N ASP A 74 -1.20 -25.93 -17.96
CA ASP A 74 -0.58 -27.24 -18.19
C ASP A 74 -1.65 -28.30 -18.45
N ASN A 75 -2.18 -28.34 -19.67
CA ASN A 75 -2.73 -29.54 -20.29
C ASN A 75 -2.81 -29.36 -21.81
N HIS A 76 -1.66 -29.50 -22.47
CA HIS A 76 -1.60 -29.94 -23.87
C HIS A 76 -0.40 -30.88 -24.06
N GLU A 77 -0.37 -31.95 -23.27
CA GLU A 77 0.50 -33.11 -23.49
C GLU A 77 -0.37 -34.36 -23.68
N VAL A 78 -1.29 -34.34 -24.66
CA VAL A 78 -1.88 -35.55 -25.25
C VAL A 78 -2.31 -35.26 -26.71
N GLU A 79 -1.35 -35.07 -27.61
CA GLU A 79 -1.56 -35.25 -29.07
C GLU A 79 -0.49 -36.19 -29.66
N GLU A 80 -0.01 -37.16 -28.88
CA GLU A 80 0.98 -38.16 -29.30
C GLU A 80 0.35 -39.54 -29.57
N GLU A 81 -0.79 -39.62 -30.26
CA GLU A 81 -1.33 -40.92 -30.76
C GLU A 81 -2.10 -40.85 -32.11
N LEU A 82 -1.84 -39.87 -33.00
CA LEU A 82 -2.50 -39.85 -34.33
C LEU A 82 -1.58 -39.68 -35.56
N SER A 83 -0.26 -39.62 -35.39
CA SER A 83 0.66 -39.37 -36.52
C SER A 83 1.33 -40.60 -37.14
N ARG A 84 0.88 -41.84 -36.84
CA ARG A 84 1.44 -43.07 -37.46
C ARG A 84 0.81 -43.48 -38.80
N SER A 85 -0.11 -42.71 -39.38
CA SER A 85 -0.65 -43.05 -40.71
C SER A 85 -0.69 -41.83 -41.61
N LEU A 86 0.29 -41.79 -42.52
CA LEU A 86 0.32 -41.16 -43.85
C LEU A 86 1.62 -40.38 -44.01
N GLY A 87 2.60 -41.09 -44.58
CA GLY A 87 3.83 -40.46 -45.07
C GLY A 87 3.52 -39.51 -46.21
N VAL A 88 4.35 -38.48 -46.34
CA VAL A 88 4.87 -37.94 -47.60
C VAL A 88 6.08 -37.09 -47.22
N GLU A 89 7.20 -37.45 -47.84
CA GLU A 89 8.46 -36.72 -47.86
C GLU A 89 8.29 -35.36 -48.57
N SER A 90 9.00 -34.31 -48.13
CA SER A 90 9.84 -33.49 -49.02
C SER A 90 10.56 -32.35 -48.27
N GLU A 91 11.89 -32.43 -48.34
CA GLU A 91 12.87 -31.36 -48.60
C GLU A 91 13.09 -30.21 -47.60
N SER A 92 14.26 -30.35 -46.93
CA SER A 92 15.19 -29.28 -46.48
C SER A 92 15.67 -28.42 -47.68
N PRO A 93 16.32 -27.22 -47.55
CA PRO A 93 17.20 -26.87 -46.43
C PRO A 93 17.31 -25.38 -45.99
N ALA A 94 18.06 -25.23 -44.88
CA ALA A 94 18.99 -24.13 -44.57
C ALA A 94 18.45 -22.82 -43.93
N ARG A 95 18.63 -22.70 -42.60
CA ARG A 95 19.65 -21.87 -41.92
C ARG A 95 19.30 -21.69 -40.43
N THR A 96 20.11 -22.24 -39.55
CA THR A 96 20.32 -21.75 -38.17
C THR A 96 21.71 -21.09 -38.17
N PRO A 97 21.98 -20.03 -37.37
CA PRO A 97 22.17 -20.24 -35.93
C PRO A 97 21.52 -19.17 -35.03
N GLN A 98 20.98 -19.66 -33.91
CA GLN A 98 21.17 -19.16 -32.55
C GLN A 98 21.30 -17.64 -32.31
N ASN A 99 20.40 -17.09 -31.48
CA ASN A 99 20.85 -16.19 -30.41
C ASN A 99 20.03 -16.40 -29.13
N LYS A 100 20.50 -17.37 -28.35
CA LYS A 100 20.30 -17.47 -26.91
C LYS A 100 21.24 -16.43 -26.27
N ARG A 101 20.67 -15.42 -25.63
CA ARG A 101 21.28 -14.60 -24.55
C ARG A 101 20.19 -14.54 -23.49
N GLU A 102 20.19 -15.31 -22.40
CA GLU A 102 21.24 -15.60 -21.43
C GLU A 102 22.10 -14.37 -21.06
N LEU A 103 21.93 -14.01 -19.79
CA LEU A 103 22.73 -13.12 -18.95
C LEU A 103 22.63 -11.61 -19.18
N GLN A 104 21.91 -10.96 -18.26
CA GLN A 104 22.51 -10.17 -17.18
C GLN A 104 21.47 -10.10 -16.04
N GLU A 105 21.34 -11.09 -15.17
CA GLU A 105 22.23 -11.30 -14.00
C GLU A 105 23.43 -10.36 -13.95
N GLN A 106 23.18 -9.07 -13.74
CA GLN A 106 24.15 -8.23 -13.04
C GLN A 106 23.92 -8.42 -11.56
N GLY A 107 24.75 -9.27 -10.97
CA GLY A 107 24.96 -9.33 -9.54
C GLY A 107 25.37 -7.96 -9.01
N VAL A 108 24.41 -7.27 -8.40
CA VAL A 108 24.75 -6.34 -7.32
C VAL A 108 24.93 -7.22 -6.10
N LYS A 109 26.18 -7.26 -5.61
CA LYS A 109 26.59 -7.94 -4.38
C LYS A 109 25.48 -7.89 -3.34
N LYS A 110 25.07 -9.07 -2.86
CA LYS A 110 24.46 -9.25 -1.53
C LYS A 110 25.47 -8.77 -0.49
N GLU A 111 25.62 -7.46 -0.34
CA GLU A 111 26.01 -6.88 0.94
C GLU A 111 24.74 -6.90 1.78
N ALA A 112 24.81 -7.55 2.94
CA ALA A 112 23.67 -7.86 3.80
C ALA A 112 22.78 -6.63 3.96
N SER A 113 21.60 -6.66 3.34
CA SER A 113 20.63 -5.58 3.42
C SER A 113 20.14 -5.50 4.87
N LEU A 114 20.73 -4.60 5.65
CA LEU A 114 20.34 -4.23 7.02
C LEU A 114 18.87 -3.76 7.12
N ILE A 115 18.24 -3.52 5.97
CA ILE A 115 16.85 -3.13 5.81
C ILE A 115 16.13 -4.26 5.07
N LYS A 116 15.17 -4.90 5.72
CA LYS A 116 14.29 -5.91 5.13
C LYS A 116 12.97 -5.25 4.70
N VAL A 117 12.58 -5.42 3.45
CA VAL A 117 11.30 -4.89 2.95
C VAL A 117 10.20 -5.89 3.30
N LYS A 118 9.16 -5.45 4.02
CA LYS A 118 7.95 -6.25 4.30
C LYS A 118 6.94 -6.09 3.18
N THR A 119 6.65 -4.84 2.84
CA THR A 119 5.70 -4.47 1.80
C THR A 119 6.34 -3.40 0.93
N ALA A 120 6.39 -3.62 -0.38
CA ALA A 120 6.96 -2.68 -1.33
C ALA A 120 5.87 -1.81 -1.96
N GLY A 121 6.04 -0.50 -1.88
CA GLY A 121 5.22 0.45 -2.63
C GLY A 121 5.53 0.41 -4.12
N THR A 122 4.51 0.61 -4.94
CA THR A 122 4.62 0.58 -6.41
C THR A 122 4.74 1.97 -7.04
N THR A 123 4.49 3.01 -6.26
CA THR A 123 4.44 4.41 -6.72
C THR A 123 5.05 5.35 -5.68
N ILE A 124 5.35 6.58 -6.09
CA ILE A 124 5.83 7.66 -5.25
C ILE A 124 4.74 8.72 -5.17
N ILE A 125 4.50 9.29 -3.99
CA ILE A 125 3.59 10.42 -3.81
C ILE A 125 4.40 11.71 -3.67
N CYS A 126 4.04 12.73 -4.45
CA CYS A 126 4.65 14.04 -4.33
C CYS A 126 4.21 14.74 -3.03
N LEU A 127 5.16 15.04 -2.16
CA LEU A 127 4.89 15.74 -0.89
C LEU A 127 4.41 17.18 -1.06
N SER A 128 4.60 17.79 -2.24
CA SER A 128 4.19 19.17 -2.51
C SER A 128 2.77 19.30 -3.07
N CYS A 129 2.30 18.34 -3.87
CA CYS A 129 1.00 18.44 -4.55
C CYS A 129 0.15 17.16 -4.53
N GLY A 130 0.63 16.08 -3.92
CA GLY A 130 -0.09 14.81 -3.78
C GLY A 130 -0.20 13.98 -5.06
N GLU A 131 0.51 14.33 -6.13
CA GLU A 131 0.49 13.57 -7.39
C GLU A 131 1.19 12.22 -7.23
N THR A 132 0.65 11.18 -7.88
CA THR A 132 1.24 9.84 -7.90
C THR A 132 2.17 9.69 -9.10
N LEU A 133 3.41 9.27 -8.85
CA LEU A 133 4.49 9.15 -9.83
C LEU A 133 5.05 7.73 -9.86
N PRO A 134 5.62 7.29 -10.99
CA PRO A 134 6.32 6.01 -11.07
C PRO A 134 7.61 6.01 -10.22
N LEU A 135 8.05 4.82 -9.77
CA LEU A 135 9.33 4.65 -9.08
C LEU A 135 10.49 5.17 -9.94
N GLY A 136 11.51 5.75 -9.28
CA GLY A 136 12.67 6.35 -9.96
C GLY A 136 12.47 7.77 -10.48
N SER A 137 11.28 8.34 -10.34
CA SER A 137 11.04 9.76 -10.65
C SER A 137 11.89 10.66 -9.73
N THR A 138 12.58 11.65 -10.29
CA THR A 138 13.36 12.63 -9.51
C THR A 138 12.61 13.94 -9.28
N ASN A 139 11.63 14.26 -10.12
CA ASN A 139 10.84 15.48 -10.07
C ASN A 139 9.36 15.16 -10.34
N CYS A 140 8.45 15.93 -9.74
CA CYS A 140 7.03 15.83 -9.99
C CYS A 140 6.67 16.40 -11.36
N THR A 141 6.00 15.61 -12.21
CA THR A 141 5.53 16.02 -13.55
C THR A 141 4.44 17.09 -13.51
N LYS A 142 3.70 17.20 -12.40
CA LYS A 142 2.59 18.15 -12.26
C LYS A 142 3.00 19.51 -11.70
N CYS A 143 3.71 19.53 -10.57
CA CYS A 143 4.08 20.77 -9.87
C CYS A 143 5.55 21.15 -10.03
N GLY A 144 6.38 20.30 -10.64
CA GLY A 144 7.81 20.54 -10.83
C GLY A 144 8.67 20.37 -9.56
N ALA A 145 8.08 20.04 -8.41
CA ALA A 145 8.82 19.86 -7.17
C ALA A 145 9.81 18.69 -7.26
N ARG A 146 11.01 18.87 -6.71
CA ARG A 146 12.05 17.83 -6.64
C ARG A 146 11.71 16.82 -5.54
N LEU A 147 11.84 15.54 -5.87
CA LEU A 147 11.64 14.44 -4.93
C LEU A 147 12.93 14.22 -4.12
N GLU A 148 12.78 13.98 -2.82
CA GLU A 148 13.90 13.85 -1.88
C GLU A 148 14.51 12.45 -1.92
N ILE A 149 15.35 12.23 -2.93
CA ILE A 149 16.11 10.99 -3.11
C ILE A 149 17.44 11.11 -2.36
N GLU A 150 17.77 10.09 -1.58
CA GLU A 150 19.01 9.98 -0.82
C GLU A 150 20.05 9.19 -1.62
N SER A 151 21.28 9.69 -1.67
CA SER A 151 22.37 9.06 -2.43
C SER A 151 23.07 7.97 -1.62
N ASN A 152 23.02 8.06 -0.29
CA ASN A 152 23.59 7.05 0.59
C ASN A 152 22.64 5.84 0.71
N PRO A 153 23.04 4.63 0.26
CA PRO A 153 22.18 3.44 0.31
C PRO A 153 21.79 3.02 1.74
N GLU A 154 22.58 3.37 2.76
CA GLU A 154 22.23 3.09 4.16
C GLU A 154 21.06 3.95 4.66
N LYS A 155 20.86 5.13 4.07
CA LYS A 155 19.82 6.10 4.44
C LYS A 155 18.70 6.21 3.38
N ALA A 156 18.83 5.48 2.27
CA ALA A 156 17.88 5.49 1.19
C ALA A 156 16.90 4.32 1.32
N CYS A 157 15.65 4.56 0.95
CA CYS A 157 14.66 3.50 0.82
C CYS A 157 15.11 2.54 -0.28
N PRO A 158 15.19 1.22 -0.04
CA PRO A 158 15.62 0.26 -1.05
C PRO A 158 14.63 0.11 -2.21
N VAL A 159 13.40 0.62 -2.08
CA VAL A 159 12.34 0.54 -3.10
C VAL A 159 12.34 1.76 -4.02
N CYS A 160 12.34 2.97 -3.45
CA CYS A 160 12.20 4.21 -4.24
C CYS A 160 13.40 5.16 -4.16
N GLY A 161 14.42 4.86 -3.36
CA GLY A 161 15.56 5.75 -3.10
C GLY A 161 15.24 6.95 -2.19
N GLY A 162 14.03 7.05 -1.65
CA GLY A 162 13.61 8.15 -0.79
C GLY A 162 14.39 8.23 0.53
N ASN A 163 14.55 9.44 1.07
CA ASN A 163 15.28 9.63 2.33
C ASN A 163 14.57 9.00 3.54
N LEU A 164 15.20 8.01 4.17
CA LEU A 164 14.66 7.33 5.34
C LEU A 164 14.69 8.17 6.61
N ALA A 165 15.45 9.25 6.70
CA ALA A 165 15.41 10.15 7.87
C ALA A 165 14.00 10.74 8.10
N LYS A 166 13.15 10.77 7.07
CA LYS A 166 11.76 11.21 7.13
C LYS A 166 10.75 10.05 7.18
N ALA A 167 11.20 8.82 7.36
CA ALA A 167 10.31 7.68 7.50
C ALA A 167 9.54 7.75 8.82
N ALA A 168 8.27 7.35 8.80
CA ALA A 168 7.43 7.30 9.98
C ALA A 168 7.66 5.99 10.73
N LYS A 169 7.85 6.04 12.06
CA LYS A 169 7.98 4.85 12.89
C LYS A 169 6.60 4.27 13.23
N LEU A 170 6.35 3.02 12.86
CA LEU A 170 5.09 2.31 13.15
C LEU A 170 5.21 1.37 14.36
N GLY A 171 6.41 0.83 14.60
CA GLY A 171 6.72 -0.05 15.73
C GLY A 171 8.21 -0.02 16.05
N ASP A 172 8.70 -0.94 16.87
CA ASP A 172 10.10 -0.91 17.35
C ASP A 172 11.12 -0.86 16.21
N ASN A 173 10.96 -1.76 15.25
CA ASN A 173 11.84 -1.91 14.09
C ASN A 173 11.12 -1.71 12.75
N ILE A 174 9.87 -1.25 12.76
CA ILE A 174 9.05 -1.09 11.54
C ILE A 174 8.89 0.38 11.23
N TYR A 175 9.29 0.76 10.01
CA TYR A 175 9.26 2.11 9.49
C TYR A 175 8.53 2.15 8.15
N ILE A 176 7.85 3.25 7.86
CA ILE A 176 7.16 3.50 6.60
C ILE A 176 7.90 4.61 5.86
N CYS A 177 8.33 4.32 4.63
CA CYS A 177 8.92 5.34 3.76
C CYS A 177 7.89 6.43 3.43
N GLY A 178 8.20 7.70 3.71
CA GLY A 178 7.30 8.83 3.43
C GLY A 178 7.07 9.16 1.95
N LEU A 179 7.81 8.52 1.03
CA LEU A 179 7.70 8.77 -0.40
C LEU A 179 6.89 7.69 -1.13
N CYS A 180 7.23 6.40 -0.91
CA CYS A 180 6.56 5.29 -1.58
C CYS A 180 5.68 4.44 -0.66
N PHE A 181 5.58 4.79 0.63
CA PHE A 181 4.80 4.05 1.62
C PHE A 181 5.21 2.56 1.76
N SER A 182 6.45 2.22 1.39
CA SER A 182 6.99 0.88 1.66
C SER A 182 7.18 0.67 3.15
N GLU A 183 6.79 -0.51 3.63
CA GLU A 183 7.02 -0.96 5.00
C GLU A 183 8.38 -1.66 5.09
N LEU A 184 9.22 -1.13 5.97
CA LEU A 184 10.62 -1.50 6.11
C LEU A 184 10.88 -1.95 7.54
N GLU A 185 11.50 -3.12 7.67
CA GLU A 185 12.07 -3.60 8.91
C GLU A 185 13.55 -3.21 8.96
N VAL A 186 13.88 -2.26 9.83
CA VAL A 186 15.22 -1.68 9.97
C VAL A 186 15.82 -2.18 11.28
N SER A 187 17.04 -2.71 11.24
CA SER A 187 17.72 -3.15 12.46
C SER A 187 17.95 -1.97 13.43
N PRO A 188 17.89 -2.19 14.76
CA PRO A 188 18.03 -1.11 15.74
C PRO A 188 19.39 -0.37 15.64
N ASP A 189 20.45 -1.08 15.28
CA ASP A 189 21.78 -0.50 15.07
C ASP A 189 21.84 0.43 13.86
N LEU A 190 21.04 0.17 12.83
CA LEU A 190 20.92 1.05 11.68
C LEU A 190 19.95 2.20 11.97
N ALA A 191 18.83 1.92 12.63
CA ALA A 191 17.85 2.93 13.01
C ALA A 191 18.47 4.05 13.84
N SER A 192 19.31 3.71 14.83
CA SER A 192 20.04 4.69 15.64
C SER A 192 21.03 5.58 14.88
N ARG A 193 21.43 5.18 13.66
CA ARG A 193 22.31 5.97 12.77
C ARG A 193 21.55 6.83 11.78
N ILE A 194 20.36 6.40 11.36
CA ILE A 194 19.52 7.12 10.39
C ILE A 194 18.66 8.19 11.09
N PHE A 195 18.05 7.84 12.23
CA PHE A 195 17.00 8.63 12.89
C PHE A 195 17.50 9.43 14.11
N LYS A 196 18.80 9.76 14.14
CA LYS A 196 19.43 10.45 15.27
C LYS A 196 19.16 11.95 15.25
#